data_AF-A0A9C9DFD0-F1
#
_entry.id   AF-A0A9C9DFD0-F1
#
_cell.length_a   1.000
_cell.length_b   1.000
_cell.length_c   1.000
_cell.angle_alpha   90.00
_cell.angle_beta   90.00
_cell.angle_gamma   90.00
#
_symmetry.space_group_name_H-M   'P 1'
#
loop_
_entity.id
_entity.type
_entity.pdbx_description
1 polymer ?
#
loop_
_entity_poly.entity_id
_entity_poly.type
_entity_poly.pdbx_seq_one_letter_code
_entity_poly.pdbx_strand_id
1 'polypeptide(L)'
;MADHTPEDWFRRTLRQAPWRTQTQTTSLVLAVVVIVLVIGALYLAQASRTAAIGRRLQELEARRQTLEQQNAQLRAEIAALRSVPRLIAEAERMGFHVASQQDVEYLLITEAPPPVELTPASPPEISGTVPAYDETLESWLSVQLKAFREQFSDLLQRTFGAGQEPPPDA
;
A
#
# COMPACT_ATOMS: atom_id res chain seq x y z
N MET A 1 18.29 25.33 -80.99
CA MET A 1 18.82 26.19 -79.93
C MET A 1 17.69 26.34 -78.92
N ALA A 2 17.67 25.46 -77.93
CA ALA A 2 16.58 25.29 -76.97
C ALA A 2 17.09 25.74 -75.61
N ASP A 3 16.39 26.68 -74.97
CA ASP A 3 16.70 27.15 -73.63
C ASP A 3 15.46 26.90 -72.77
N HIS A 4 15.51 25.85 -71.96
CA HIS A 4 14.46 25.51 -71.00
C HIS A 4 14.92 26.00 -69.63
N THR A 5 14.31 27.08 -69.17
CA THR A 5 14.61 27.71 -67.90
C THR A 5 14.39 26.74 -66.73
N PRO A 6 15.41 26.44 -65.92
CA PRO A 6 15.33 25.50 -64.79
C PRO A 6 14.51 26.02 -63.58
N GLU A 7 13.82 27.15 -63.73
CA GLU A 7 13.08 27.83 -62.65
C GLU A 7 11.61 27.32 -62.53
N ASP A 8 11.03 26.80 -63.62
CA ASP A 8 9.60 26.47 -63.68
C ASP A 8 9.23 25.10 -63.08
N TRP A 9 10.19 24.17 -63.03
CA TRP A 9 9.96 22.85 -62.42
C TRP A 9 10.01 22.93 -60.88
N PHE A 10 10.86 23.82 -60.33
CA PHE A 10 10.99 24.05 -58.89
C PHE A 10 9.71 24.62 -58.26
N ARG A 11 8.99 25.50 -58.98
CA ARG A 11 7.69 26.02 -58.51
C ARG A 11 6.57 24.99 -58.57
N ARG A 12 6.68 23.98 -59.44
CA ARG A 12 5.67 22.92 -59.59
C ARG A 12 5.82 21.82 -58.55
N THR A 13 7.05 21.50 -58.15
CA THR A 13 7.34 20.51 -57.09
C THR A 13 7.10 21.05 -55.68
N LEU A 14 7.24 22.36 -55.45
CA LEU A 14 6.94 22.97 -54.14
C LEU A 14 5.43 23.16 -53.84
N ARG A 15 4.53 22.83 -54.78
CA ARG A 15 3.06 22.87 -54.57
C ARG A 15 2.41 21.50 -54.36
N GLN A 16 3.16 20.41 -54.36
CA GLN A 16 2.62 19.06 -54.19
C GLN A 16 2.94 18.44 -52.82
N ALA A 17 2.62 19.12 -51.71
CA ALA A 17 2.46 18.44 -50.42
C ALA A 17 1.76 19.30 -49.33
N PRO A 18 0.53 19.79 -49.53
CA PRO A 18 -0.24 20.38 -48.41
C PRO A 18 -0.76 19.35 -47.39
N TRP A 19 -0.45 18.06 -47.53
CA TRP A 19 -0.93 16.96 -46.67
C TRP A 19 -0.29 16.92 -45.26
N ARG A 20 0.89 17.52 -45.04
CA ARG A 20 1.71 17.24 -43.85
C ARG A 20 1.52 18.18 -42.65
N THR A 21 0.88 19.33 -42.85
CA THR A 21 0.66 20.33 -41.77
C THR A 21 -0.76 20.30 -41.20
N GLN A 22 -1.72 19.70 -41.90
CA GLN A 22 -3.06 19.47 -41.35
C GLN A 22 -3.09 18.29 -40.36
N THR A 23 -2.09 17.41 -40.41
CA THR A 23 -1.90 16.35 -39.40
C THR A 23 -1.24 16.84 -38.12
N GLN A 24 -0.64 18.03 -38.07
CA GLN A 24 0.02 18.52 -36.85
C GLN A 24 -0.99 18.94 -35.78
N THR A 25 -2.04 19.70 -36.14
CA THR A 25 -3.13 20.02 -35.20
C THR A 25 -3.94 18.79 -34.84
N THR A 26 -4.23 17.90 -35.81
CA THR A 26 -4.89 16.61 -35.53
C THR A 26 -4.05 15.74 -34.60
N SER A 27 -2.74 15.67 -34.76
CA SER A 27 -1.87 14.89 -33.87
C SER A 27 -1.83 15.47 -32.45
N LEU A 28 -1.91 16.80 -32.32
CA LEU A 28 -1.88 17.46 -31.02
C LEU A 28 -3.22 17.28 -30.28
N VAL A 29 -4.35 17.43 -30.98
CA VAL A 29 -5.67 17.16 -30.42
C VAL A 29 -5.79 15.69 -30.03
N LEU A 30 -5.34 14.77 -30.88
CA LEU A 30 -5.34 13.35 -30.58
C LEU A 30 -4.45 13.03 -29.36
N ALA A 31 -3.27 13.63 -29.25
CA ALA A 31 -2.39 13.46 -28.09
C ALA A 31 -3.05 13.95 -26.80
N VAL A 32 -3.72 15.12 -26.83
CA VAL A 32 -4.47 15.64 -25.67
C VAL A 32 -5.61 14.71 -25.28
N VAL A 33 -6.37 14.19 -26.24
CA VAL A 33 -7.46 13.24 -25.99
C VAL A 33 -6.93 11.94 -25.37
N VAL A 34 -5.81 11.42 -25.86
CA VAL A 34 -5.14 10.23 -25.28
C VAL A 34 -4.68 10.52 -23.85
N ILE A 35 -4.08 11.69 -23.59
CA ILE A 35 -3.66 12.08 -22.23
C ILE A 35 -4.88 12.13 -21.28
N VAL A 36 -6.00 12.73 -21.70
CA VAL A 36 -7.23 12.78 -20.89
C VAL A 36 -7.80 11.39 -20.64
N LEU A 37 -7.80 10.51 -21.64
CA LEU A 37 -8.22 9.12 -21.48
C LEU A 37 -7.31 8.33 -20.53
N VAL A 38 -5.99 8.54 -20.61
CA VAL A 38 -5.02 7.91 -19.69
C VAL A 38 -5.23 8.40 -18.27
N ILE A 39 -5.42 9.70 -18.06
CA ILE A 39 -5.73 10.28 -16.75
C ILE A 39 -7.06 9.72 -16.22
N GLY A 40 -8.09 9.65 -17.07
CA GLY A 40 -9.40 9.10 -16.71
C GLY A 40 -9.34 7.60 -16.35
N ALA A 41 -8.59 6.81 -17.14
CA ALA A 41 -8.36 5.40 -16.88
C ALA A 41 -7.54 5.19 -15.59
N LEU A 42 -6.55 6.03 -15.32
CA LEU A 42 -5.77 5.98 -14.08
C LEU A 42 -6.63 6.34 -12.86
N TYR A 43 -7.49 7.35 -13.00
CA TYR A 43 -8.46 7.73 -11.97
C TYR A 43 -9.47 6.61 -11.70
N LEU A 44 -9.98 5.96 -12.75
CA LEU A 44 -10.85 4.78 -12.63
C LEU A 44 -10.11 3.57 -12.02
N ALA A 45 -8.85 3.33 -12.39
CA ALA A 45 -8.04 2.26 -11.83
C ALA A 45 -7.74 2.48 -10.35
N GLN A 46 -7.54 3.74 -9.94
CA GLN A 46 -7.40 4.17 -8.56
C GLN A 46 -8.72 3.93 -7.78
N ALA A 47 -9.87 4.25 -8.39
CA ALA A 47 -11.18 3.94 -7.83
C ALA A 47 -11.42 2.42 -7.70
N SER A 48 -10.92 1.62 -8.65
CA SER A 48 -11.13 0.17 -8.73
C SER A 48 -10.25 -0.61 -7.74
N ARG A 49 -8.99 -0.21 -7.51
CA ARG A 49 -8.11 -0.82 -6.50
C ARG A 49 -8.62 -0.66 -5.06
N THR A 50 -9.47 0.33 -4.81
CA THR A 50 -10.01 0.62 -3.47
C THR A 50 -11.07 -0.41 -3.03
N ALA A 51 -11.82 -1.02 -3.96
CA ALA A 51 -12.93 -1.91 -3.60
C ALA A 51 -12.51 -3.29 -3.06
N ALA A 52 -11.44 -3.88 -3.60
CA ALA A 52 -10.94 -5.18 -3.14
C ALA A 52 -10.07 -5.08 -1.88
N ILE A 53 -9.30 -4.00 -1.76
CA ILE A 53 -8.47 -3.71 -0.57
C ILE A 53 -9.37 -3.29 0.60
N GLY A 54 -10.46 -2.55 0.35
CA GLY A 54 -11.41 -2.14 1.38
C GLY A 54 -12.04 -3.32 2.13
N ARG A 55 -12.44 -4.39 1.43
CA ARG A 55 -13.01 -5.59 2.10
C ARG A 55 -11.99 -6.33 2.96
N ARG A 56 -10.75 -6.48 2.47
CA ARG A 56 -9.66 -7.09 3.25
C ARG A 56 -9.29 -6.25 4.47
N LEU A 57 -9.28 -4.92 4.33
CA LEU A 57 -9.04 -4.00 5.43
C LEU A 57 -10.16 -4.07 6.47
N GLN A 58 -11.42 -4.10 6.04
CA GLN A 58 -12.56 -4.29 6.94
C GLN A 58 -12.50 -5.63 7.67
N GLU A 59 -12.13 -6.71 6.99
CA GLU A 59 -11.93 -8.03 7.60
C GLU A 59 -10.82 -8.01 8.65
N LEU A 60 -9.68 -7.38 8.34
CA LEU A 60 -8.56 -7.21 9.26
C LEU A 60 -8.92 -6.34 10.47
N GLU A 61 -9.64 -5.24 10.27
CA GLU A 61 -10.08 -4.36 11.35
C GLU A 61 -11.08 -5.08 12.28
N ALA A 62 -12.03 -5.82 11.71
CA ALA A 62 -12.95 -6.64 12.49
C ALA A 62 -12.21 -7.73 13.29
N ARG A 63 -11.20 -8.35 12.68
CA ARG A 63 -10.36 -9.35 13.36
C ARG A 63 -9.56 -8.71 14.50
N ARG A 64 -8.99 -7.53 14.28
CA ARG A 64 -8.27 -6.76 15.30
C ARG A 64 -9.18 -6.43 16.48
N GLN A 65 -10.36 -5.87 16.23
CA GLN A 65 -11.32 -5.51 17.29
C GLN A 65 -11.72 -6.74 18.11
N THR A 66 -11.93 -7.88 17.46
CA THR A 66 -12.23 -9.15 18.13
C THR A 66 -11.10 -9.57 19.07
N LEU A 67 -9.85 -9.50 18.60
CA LEU A 67 -8.68 -9.85 19.41
C LEU A 67 -8.46 -8.88 20.57
N GLU A 68 -8.68 -7.58 20.37
CA GLU A 68 -8.57 -6.57 21.43
C GLU A 68 -9.59 -6.82 22.54
N GLN A 69 -10.84 -7.15 22.19
CA GLN A 69 -11.87 -7.53 23.18
C GLN A 69 -11.48 -8.78 23.96
N GLN A 70 -11.00 -9.84 23.27
CA GLN A 70 -10.55 -11.06 23.93
C GLN A 70 -9.37 -10.79 24.88
N ASN A 71 -8.42 -9.93 24.48
CA ASN A 71 -7.30 -9.58 25.34
C ASN A 71 -7.77 -8.81 26.59
N ALA A 72 -8.69 -7.87 26.43
CA ALA A 72 -9.28 -7.13 27.55
C ALA A 72 -10.00 -8.07 28.53
N GLN A 73 -10.76 -9.03 28.01
CA GLN A 73 -11.43 -10.04 28.83
C GLN A 73 -10.43 -10.91 29.61
N LEU A 74 -9.41 -11.44 28.93
CA LEU A 74 -8.37 -12.24 29.58
C LEU A 74 -7.60 -11.46 30.65
N ARG A 75 -7.31 -10.18 30.40
CA ARG A 75 -6.69 -9.30 31.42
C ARG A 75 -7.58 -9.14 32.65
N ALA A 76 -8.88 -8.96 32.46
CA ALA A 76 -9.83 -8.86 33.56
C ALA A 76 -9.90 -10.19 34.36
N GLU A 77 -9.88 -11.33 33.68
CA GLU A 77 -9.88 -12.64 34.31
C GLU A 77 -8.60 -12.89 35.12
N ILE A 78 -7.42 -12.58 34.55
CA ILE A 78 -6.15 -12.67 35.26
C ILE A 78 -6.16 -11.77 36.49
N ALA A 79 -6.66 -10.53 36.37
CA ALA A 79 -6.77 -9.62 37.49
C ALA A 79 -7.71 -10.16 38.58
N ALA A 80 -8.82 -10.79 38.20
CA ALA A 80 -9.73 -11.44 39.14
C ALA A 80 -9.08 -12.63 39.85
N LEU A 81 -8.36 -13.49 39.11
CA LEU A 81 -7.64 -14.65 39.64
C LEU A 81 -6.48 -14.25 40.57
N ARG A 82 -5.80 -13.13 40.26
CA ARG A 82 -4.73 -12.55 41.08
C ARG A 82 -5.23 -11.55 42.12
N SER A 83 -6.55 -11.35 42.22
CA SER A 83 -7.09 -10.31 43.08
C SER A 83 -6.74 -10.62 44.53
N VAL A 84 -6.29 -9.59 45.25
CA VAL A 84 -5.96 -9.66 46.68
C VAL A 84 -7.09 -10.29 47.51
N PRO A 85 -8.39 -9.99 47.27
CA PRO A 85 -9.48 -10.64 47.98
C PRO A 85 -9.52 -12.17 47.78
N ARG A 86 -9.26 -12.66 46.57
CA ARG A 86 -9.24 -14.11 46.29
C ARG A 86 -8.04 -14.78 46.97
N LEU A 87 -6.89 -14.11 47.00
CA LEU A 87 -5.70 -14.60 47.70
C LEU A 87 -5.92 -14.64 49.21
N ILE A 88 -6.53 -13.60 49.80
CA ILE A 88 -6.92 -13.57 51.23
C ILE A 88 -7.90 -14.69 51.54
N ALA A 89 -8.97 -14.85 50.74
CA ALA A 89 -9.96 -15.91 50.96
C ALA A 89 -9.37 -17.33 50.86
N GLU A 90 -8.37 -17.55 50.01
CA GLU A 90 -7.64 -18.82 49.94
C GLU A 90 -6.70 -19.00 51.14
N ALA A 91 -6.00 -17.94 51.55
CA ALA A 91 -5.15 -17.96 52.74
C ALA A 91 -5.97 -18.30 54.00
N GLU A 92 -7.14 -17.68 54.16
CA GLU A 92 -8.09 -17.99 55.23
C GLU A 92 -8.57 -19.44 55.20
N ARG A 93 -8.87 -19.99 54.01
CA ARG A 93 -9.21 -21.43 53.86
C ARG A 93 -8.07 -22.36 54.24
N MET A 94 -6.82 -21.95 54.04
CA MET A 94 -5.64 -22.69 54.46
C MET A 94 -5.29 -22.50 55.95
N GLY A 95 -6.07 -21.70 56.68
CA GLY A 95 -5.89 -21.44 58.11
C GLY A 95 -4.92 -20.30 58.43
N PHE A 96 -4.51 -19.51 57.43
CA PHE A 96 -3.79 -18.27 57.67
C PHE A 96 -4.77 -17.15 58.06
N HIS A 97 -4.33 -16.24 58.92
CA HIS A 97 -5.09 -15.05 59.30
C HIS A 97 -4.23 -13.80 59.14
N VAL A 98 -4.89 -12.63 59.15
CA VAL A 98 -4.18 -11.34 59.15
C VAL A 98 -3.37 -11.23 60.44
N ALA A 99 -2.06 -11.02 60.30
CA ALA A 99 -1.15 -10.88 61.44
C ALA A 99 -1.58 -9.73 62.35
N SER A 100 -1.73 -10.02 63.64
CA SER A 100 -1.95 -9.00 64.66
C SER A 100 -0.62 -8.41 65.12
N GLN A 101 -0.63 -7.31 65.88
CA GLN A 101 0.61 -6.73 66.44
C GLN A 101 1.40 -7.71 67.33
N GLN A 102 0.76 -8.79 67.80
CA GLN A 102 1.39 -9.83 68.62
C GLN A 102 2.10 -10.89 67.78
N ASP A 103 1.75 -11.02 66.50
CA ASP A 103 2.31 -12.01 65.56
C ASP A 103 3.50 -11.44 64.76
N VAL A 104 3.82 -10.15 64.93
CA VAL A 104 4.86 -9.45 64.17
C VAL A 104 6.10 -9.25 65.01
N GLU A 105 7.18 -9.95 64.64
CA GLU A 105 8.52 -9.77 65.22
C GLU A 105 9.38 -8.90 64.30
N TYR A 106 9.96 -7.83 64.86
CA TYR A 106 10.82 -6.91 64.12
C TYR A 106 12.29 -7.25 64.37
N LEU A 107 12.98 -7.76 63.33
CA LEU A 107 14.43 -7.92 63.35
C LEU A 107 15.11 -6.60 62.93
N LEU A 108 15.98 -6.07 63.78
CA LEU A 108 16.87 -4.96 63.39
C LEU A 108 18.03 -5.51 62.55
N ILE A 109 18.03 -5.19 61.26
CA ILE A 109 19.15 -5.50 60.35
C ILE A 109 20.11 -4.31 60.40
N THR A 110 21.27 -4.49 61.02
CA THR A 110 22.30 -3.44 61.20
C THR A 110 22.96 -3.03 59.88
N GLU A 111 23.02 -3.96 58.92
CA GLU A 111 23.66 -3.76 57.61
C GLU A 111 22.56 -3.58 56.57
N ALA A 112 22.30 -2.34 56.15
CA ALA A 112 21.38 -2.10 55.04
C ALA A 112 21.95 -2.77 53.77
N PRO A 113 21.18 -3.61 53.06
CA PRO A 113 21.63 -4.12 51.77
C PRO A 113 21.95 -2.92 50.86
N PRO A 114 23.03 -3.00 50.06
CA PRO A 114 23.40 -1.92 49.16
C PRO A 114 22.18 -1.55 48.31
N PRO A 115 21.94 -0.25 48.04
CA PRO A 115 20.84 0.18 47.20
C PRO A 115 20.82 -0.67 45.94
N VAL A 116 19.78 -1.47 45.76
CA VAL A 116 19.59 -2.19 44.52
C VAL A 116 19.33 -1.10 43.49
N GLU A 117 20.32 -0.81 42.65
CA GLU A 117 20.10 -0.02 41.46
C GLU A 117 19.00 -0.75 40.69
N LEU A 118 17.80 -0.17 40.69
CA LEU A 118 16.71 -0.59 39.82
C LEU A 118 17.23 -0.40 38.41
N THR A 119 17.88 -1.43 37.87
CA THR A 119 18.24 -1.48 36.46
C THR A 119 16.92 -1.30 35.74
N PRO A 120 16.71 -0.20 34.99
CA PRO A 120 15.50 -0.03 34.22
C PRO A 120 15.37 -1.29 33.37
N ALA A 121 14.28 -2.05 33.55
CA ALA A 121 14.01 -3.17 32.69
C ALA A 121 14.14 -2.66 31.26
N SER A 122 15.09 -3.21 30.50
CA SER A 122 15.28 -2.84 29.09
C SER A 122 13.90 -2.88 28.44
N PRO A 123 13.46 -1.80 27.75
CA PRO A 123 12.21 -1.80 27.04
C PRO A 123 12.12 -3.10 26.23
N PRO A 124 10.98 -3.82 26.24
CA PRO A 124 10.86 -5.02 25.45
C PRO A 124 11.30 -4.67 24.02
N GLU A 125 12.33 -5.37 23.52
CA GLU A 125 12.74 -5.22 22.13
C GLU A 125 11.54 -5.67 21.30
N ILE A 126 10.77 -4.69 20.84
CA ILE A 126 9.74 -4.91 19.84
C ILE A 126 10.53 -5.18 18.56
N SER A 127 10.96 -6.41 18.36
CA SER A 127 11.46 -6.92 17.08
C SER A 127 10.26 -7.07 16.12
N GLY A 128 9.57 -5.96 15.88
CA GLY A 128 8.72 -5.82 14.72
C GLY A 128 9.61 -5.29 13.61
N THR A 129 10.01 -6.14 12.68
CA THR A 129 10.41 -5.66 11.35
C THR A 129 9.19 -4.92 10.80
N VAL A 130 9.17 -3.60 10.97
CA VAL A 130 8.28 -2.73 10.22
C VAL A 130 8.60 -3.05 8.75
N PRO A 131 7.64 -3.56 7.96
CA PRO A 131 7.91 -3.76 6.55
C PRO A 131 8.30 -2.39 5.98
N ALA A 132 9.55 -2.28 5.53
CA ALA A 132 10.00 -1.14 4.76
C ALA A 132 9.16 -1.14 3.47
N TYR A 133 8.09 -0.35 3.46
CA TYR A 133 7.33 -0.07 2.25
C TYR A 133 8.16 0.88 1.39
N ASP A 134 9.16 0.31 0.71
CA ASP A 134 10.05 1.01 -0.23
C ASP A 134 9.49 1.01 -1.67
N GLU A 135 8.18 0.80 -1.84
CA GLU A 135 7.55 1.05 -3.15
C GLU A 135 7.53 2.56 -3.41
N THR A 136 8.59 3.05 -4.07
CA THR A 136 8.65 4.41 -4.56
C THR A 136 7.57 4.65 -5.62
N LEU A 137 7.08 5.89 -5.70
CA LEU A 137 6.10 6.29 -6.73
C LEU A 137 6.60 6.00 -8.15
N GLU A 138 7.90 6.03 -8.36
CA GLU A 138 8.57 5.73 -9.62
C GLU A 138 8.43 4.25 -9.99
N SER A 139 8.66 3.35 -9.03
CA SER A 139 8.47 1.91 -9.21
C SER A 139 7.02 1.57 -9.55
N TRP A 140 6.04 2.14 -8.83
CA TRP A 140 4.63 1.94 -9.17
C TRP A 140 4.29 2.50 -10.56
N LEU A 141 4.78 3.70 -10.91
CA LEU A 141 4.50 4.32 -12.19
C LEU A 141 5.07 3.51 -13.36
N SER A 142 6.27 2.97 -13.21
CA SER A 142 6.90 2.14 -14.25
C SER A 142 6.13 0.83 -14.47
N VAL A 143 5.66 0.20 -13.39
CA VAL A 143 4.82 -1.01 -13.47
C VAL A 143 3.48 -0.71 -14.17
N GLN A 144 2.82 0.40 -13.82
CA GLN A 144 1.56 0.78 -14.45
C GLN A 144 1.73 1.19 -15.92
N LEU A 145 2.79 1.93 -16.25
CA LEU A 145 3.07 2.33 -17.63
C LEU A 145 3.38 1.13 -18.52
N LYS A 146 4.08 0.12 -17.98
CA LYS A 146 4.33 -1.14 -18.68
C LYS A 146 3.04 -1.88 -19.00
N ALA A 147 2.17 -2.08 -18.01
CA ALA A 147 0.89 -2.76 -18.18
C ALA A 147 -0.02 -2.05 -19.19
N PHE A 148 -0.07 -0.71 -19.13
CA PHE A 148 -0.82 0.09 -20.09
C PHE A 148 -0.30 -0.09 -21.52
N ARG A 149 1.02 -0.05 -21.73
CA ARG A 149 1.62 -0.18 -23.06
C ARG A 149 1.36 -1.54 -23.69
N GLU A 150 1.40 -2.60 -22.89
CA GLU A 150 1.08 -3.97 -23.34
C GLU A 150 -0.39 -4.07 -23.78
N GLN A 151 -1.32 -3.58 -22.96
CA GLN A 151 -2.76 -3.56 -23.28
C GLN A 151 -3.08 -2.70 -24.51
N PHE A 152 -2.44 -1.53 -24.64
CA PHE A 152 -2.63 -0.65 -25.79
C PHE A 152 -2.12 -1.29 -27.08
N SER A 153 -0.99 -1.99 -27.03
CA SER A 153 -0.46 -2.70 -28.20
C SER A 153 -1.40 -3.81 -28.67
N ASP A 154 -1.98 -4.59 -27.74
CA ASP A 154 -2.98 -5.62 -28.04
C ASP A 154 -4.25 -5.00 -28.64
N LEU A 155 -4.73 -3.88 -28.10
CA LEU A 155 -5.89 -3.18 -28.63
C LEU A 155 -5.65 -2.62 -30.04
N LEU A 156 -4.49 -2.00 -30.29
CA LEU A 156 -4.13 -1.52 -31.62
C LEU A 156 -4.04 -2.66 -32.62
N GLN A 157 -3.46 -3.78 -32.21
CA GLN A 157 -3.32 -4.94 -33.07
C GLN A 157 -4.69 -5.58 -33.39
N ARG A 158 -5.62 -5.60 -32.43
CA ARG A 158 -6.99 -6.06 -32.67
C ARG A 158 -7.80 -5.13 -33.57
N THR A 159 -7.66 -3.82 -33.42
CA THR A 159 -8.50 -2.86 -34.15
C THR A 159 -7.93 -2.50 -35.53
N PHE A 160 -6.61 -2.45 -35.69
CA PHE A 160 -5.94 -2.09 -36.95
C PHE A 160 -5.27 -3.27 -37.66
N GLY A 161 -5.04 -4.40 -36.97
CA GLY A 161 -4.40 -5.59 -37.55
C GLY A 161 -5.36 -6.56 -38.24
N ALA A 162 -6.67 -6.40 -38.11
CA ALA A 162 -7.69 -7.27 -38.72
C ALA A 162 -7.97 -6.99 -40.21
N GLY A 163 -7.03 -6.39 -40.95
CA GLY A 163 -7.26 -5.84 -42.29
C GLY A 163 -6.29 -6.25 -43.41
N GLN A 164 -5.39 -7.22 -43.19
CA GLN A 164 -4.52 -7.74 -44.26
C GLN A 164 -4.77 -9.24 -44.46
N GLU A 165 -5.91 -9.58 -45.06
CA GLU A 165 -6.06 -10.83 -45.81
C GLU A 165 -5.54 -10.57 -47.24
N PRO A 166 -4.48 -11.25 -47.71
CA PRO A 166 -4.02 -11.11 -49.09
C PRO A 166 -5.09 -11.68 -50.04
N PRO A 167 -5.35 -11.04 -51.20
CA PRO A 167 -6.33 -11.54 -52.16
C PRO A 167 -5.88 -12.91 -52.69
N PRO A 168 -6.81 -13.88 -52.88
CA PRO A 168 -6.47 -15.13 -53.53
C PRO A 168 -6.10 -14.88 -54.99
N ASP A 169 -4.89 -15.32 -55.36
CA ASP A 169 -4.39 -15.31 -56.73
C ASP A 169 -5.41 -15.94 -57.70
N ALA A 170 -5.66 -15.24 -58.81
CA ALA A 170 -6.46 -15.68 -59.95
C ALA A 170 -5.56 -16.13 -61.10
#